data_AF-A0A357T366-F1
#
_entry.id   AF-A0A357T366-F1
#
_cell.length_a   1.000
_cell.length_b   1.000
_cell.length_c   1.000
_cell.angle_alpha   90.00
_cell.angle_beta   90.00
_cell.angle_gamma   90.00
#
_symmetry.space_group_name_H-M   'P 1'
#
loop_
_entity.id
_entity.type
_entity.pdbx_description
1 polymer ?
#
loop_
_entity_poly.entity_id
_entity_poly.type
_entity_poly.pdbx_seq_one_letter_code
_entity_poly.pdbx_strand_id
1 'polypeptide(L)' 'IHFDYRLALAAIDAGVAKLRINPGNIGSTDRVKTIVQAARTNKVALRVGVNAGSLHRRYLEKTDG' A
#
# COMPACT_ATOMS: atom_id res chain seq x y z
N ILE A 1 1.34 2.37 7.35
CA ILE A 1 1.35 3.60 6.53
C ILE A 1 0.14 3.60 5.61
N HIS A 2 -0.61 4.71 5.56
CA HIS A 2 -1.92 4.74 4.87
C HIS A 2 -1.97 5.76 3.74
N PHE A 3 -1.34 6.92 3.87
CA PHE A 3 -1.58 8.04 2.94
C PHE A 3 -0.31 8.39 2.17
N ASP A 4 0.75 8.80 2.87
CA ASP A 4 1.99 9.24 2.22
C ASP A 4 2.92 8.06 1.90
N TYR A 5 3.10 7.78 0.62
CA TYR A 5 3.99 6.72 0.14
C TYR A 5 5.47 7.01 0.43
N ARG A 6 5.86 8.28 0.61
CA ARG A 6 7.25 8.66 0.92
C ARG A 6 7.67 8.16 2.30
N LEU A 7 6.75 8.14 3.26
CA LEU A 7 6.99 7.54 4.57
C LEU A 7 7.18 6.01 4.45
N ALA A 8 6.48 5.36 3.51
CA ALA A 8 6.66 3.93 3.26
C ALA A 8 8.04 3.62 2.68
N LEU A 9 8.52 4.45 1.76
CA LEU A 9 9.87 4.34 1.22
C LEU A 9 10.92 4.58 2.32
N ALA A 10 10.78 5.66 3.09
CA ALA A 10 11.70 5.95 4.19
C ALA A 10 11.75 4.83 5.23
N ALA A 11 10.62 4.20 5.56
CA ALA A 11 10.59 3.07 6.48
C ALA A 11 11.29 1.83 5.91
N ILE A 12 11.12 1.57 4.60
CA ILE A 12 11.82 0.48 3.92
C ILE A 12 13.33 0.73 3.91
N ASP A 13 13.76 1.94 3.56
CA ASP A 13 15.17 2.34 3.53
C ASP A 13 15.81 2.28 4.93
N ALA A 14 15.01 2.53 5.98
CA ALA A 14 15.43 2.37 7.37
C ALA A 14 15.54 0.89 7.83
N GLY A 15 15.20 -0.09 6.98
CA GLY A 15 15.42 -1.51 7.25
C GLY A 15 14.37 -2.17 8.14
N VAL A 16 13.12 -1.68 8.15
CA VAL A 16 12.05 -2.35 8.91
C VAL A 16 11.83 -3.78 8.42
N ALA A 17 11.62 -4.73 9.34
CA ALA A 17 11.38 -6.13 8.97
C ALA A 17 10.04 -6.33 8.23
N LYS A 18 9.02 -5.52 8.56
CA LYS A 18 7.68 -5.61 7.98
C LYS A 18 7.03 -4.25 7.86
N LEU A 19 6.43 -3.98 6.71
CA LEU A 19 5.66 -2.78 6.44
C LEU A 19 4.20 -3.11 6.15
N ARG A 20 3.28 -2.43 6.85
CA ARG A 20 1.84 -2.48 6.57
C ARG A 20 1.40 -1.26 5.76
N ILE A 21 0.73 -1.49 4.64
CA ILE A 21 0.16 -0.43 3.79
C ILE A 21 -1.37 -0.54 3.60
N ASN A 22 -2.02 0.58 3.30
CA ASN A 22 -3.39 0.60 2.76
C ASN A 22 -3.38 1.22 1.34
N PRO A 23 -3.40 0.42 0.28
CA PRO A 23 -3.39 0.90 -1.10
C PRO A 23 -4.54 1.87 -1.43
N GLY A 24 -5.73 1.64 -0.86
CA GLY A 24 -6.91 2.48 -1.12
C GLY A 24 -6.74 3.94 -0.68
N ASN A 25 -5.91 4.17 0.35
CA ASN A 25 -5.64 5.50 0.89
C ASN A 25 -4.36 6.14 0.32
N ILE A 26 -3.45 5.35 -0.26
CA ILE A 26 -2.20 5.83 -0.89
C ILE A 26 -2.50 6.60 -2.19
N GLY A 27 -3.67 6.35 -2.78
CA GLY A 27 -4.19 7.05 -3.95
C GLY A 27 -3.80 6.34 -5.25
N SER A 28 -2.66 6.70 -5.83
CA SER A 28 -2.26 6.21 -7.16
C SER A 28 -1.68 4.79 -7.11
N THR A 29 -2.09 3.95 -8.07
CA THR A 29 -1.50 2.62 -8.31
C THR A 29 0.01 2.69 -8.51
N ASP A 30 0.53 3.75 -9.15
CA ASP A 30 1.97 3.86 -9.39
C ASP A 30 2.74 4.12 -8.11
N ARG A 31 2.19 4.89 -7.17
CA ARG A 31 2.78 5.05 -5.82
C ARG A 31 2.82 3.71 -5.08
N VAL A 32 1.77 2.91 -5.19
CA VAL A 32 1.72 1.57 -4.60
C VAL A 32 2.78 0.66 -5.25
N LYS A 33 2.93 0.70 -6.58
CA LYS A 33 3.97 -0.05 -7.30
C LYS A 33 5.37 0.34 -6.83
N THR A 34 5.64 1.64 -6.64
CA THR A 34 6.93 2.12 -6.11
C THR A 34 7.23 1.50 -4.74
N ILE A 35 6.25 1.47 -3.83
CA ILE A 35 6.41 0.83 -2.51
C ILE A 35 6.69 -0.66 -2.64
N VAL A 36 5.92 -1.37 -3.48
CA VAL A 36 6.07 -2.82 -3.68
C VAL A 36 7.45 -3.16 -4.22
N GLN A 37 7.96 -2.38 -5.18
CA GLN A 37 9.32 -2.57 -5.71
C GLN A 37 10.38 -2.33 -4.65
N ALA A 38 10.29 -1.22 -3.90
CA ALA A 38 11.24 -0.92 -2.84
C ALA A 38 11.28 -2.02 -1.77
N ALA A 39 10.11 -2.51 -1.34
CA ALA A 39 10.01 -3.57 -0.34
C ALA A 39 10.62 -4.89 -0.85
N ARG A 40 10.39 -5.23 -2.13
CA ARG A 40 10.95 -6.42 -2.77
C ARG A 40 12.48 -6.35 -2.83
N THR A 41 13.04 -5.22 -3.27
CA THR A 41 14.50 -5.00 -3.33
C THR A 41 15.14 -5.11 -1.94
N ASN A 42 14.51 -4.54 -0.93
CA ASN A 42 15.02 -4.52 0.45
C ASN A 42 14.61 -5.76 1.27
N LYS A 43 13.94 -6.75 0.67
CA LYS A 43 13.45 -7.97 1.34
C LYS A 43 12.57 -7.69 2.57
N VAL A 44 11.80 -6.60 2.52
CA VAL A 44 10.86 -6.20 3.57
C VAL A 44 9.51 -6.90 3.37
N ALA A 45 9.02 -7.58 4.41
CA ALA A 45 7.71 -8.22 4.33
C ALA A 45 6.59 -7.17 4.23
N LEU A 46 5.66 -7.34 3.29
CA LEU A 46 4.50 -6.45 3.15
C LEU A 46 3.23 -7.08 3.73
N ARG A 47 2.45 -6.28 4.47
CA ARG A 47 1.06 -6.58 4.83
C ARG A 47 0.14 -5.56 4.15
N VAL A 48 -0.78 -6.04 3.33
CA VAL A 48 -1.87 -5.22 2.78
C VAL A 48 -3.03 -5.22 3.77
N GLY A 49 -3.47 -4.05 4.21
CA GLY A 49 -4.67 -3.91 5.02
C GLY A 49 -5.61 -2.89 4.40
N VAL A 50 -6.77 -3.36 3.96
CA VAL A 50 -7.85 -2.55 3.39
C VAL A 50 -9.06 -2.62 4.32
N ASN A 51 -9.86 -1.55 4.36
CA ASN A 51 -11.13 -1.48 5.06
C ASN A 51 -12.26 -1.20 4.07
N ALA A 52 -13.52 -1.45 4.46
CA ALA A 52 -14.71 -1.17 3.65
C ALA A 52 -14.71 0.26 3.07
N GLY A 53 -14.38 1.27 3.89
CA GLY A 53 -14.33 2.67 3.46
C GLY A 53 -13.15 3.03 2.53
N SER A 54 -12.16 2.16 2.36
CA SER A 54 -11.02 2.37 1.44
C SER A 54 -11.09 1.48 0.19
N LEU A 55 -12.18 0.73 0.00
CA LEU A 55 -12.44 0.06 -1.27
C LEU A 55 -12.75 1.14 -2.31
N HIS A 56 -11.90 1.22 -3.33
CA HIS A 56 -12.09 2.15 -4.44
C HIS A 56 -13.47 1.90 -5.08
N ARG A 57 -14.18 2.95 -5.48
CA ARG A 57 -15.54 2.86 -6.08
C ARG A 57 -15.65 1.86 -7.24
N ARG A 58 -14.54 1.68 -7.98
CA ARG A 58 -14.35 0.66 -9.05
C ARG A 58 -14.53 -0.80 -8.61
N TYR A 59 -14.43 -1.10 -7.31
CA TYR A 59 -14.69 -2.44 -6.75
C TYR A 59 -16.09 -2.57 -6.15
N LEU A 60 -16.73 -1.46 -5.77
CA LEU A 60 -18.11 -1.45 -5.25
C LEU A 60 -19.13 -1.72 -6.36
N GLU A 61 -18.87 -1.22 -7.58
CA GLU A 61 -19.72 -1.47 -8.76
C GLU A 61 -19.78 -2.95 -9.18
N LYS A 62 -18.90 -3.81 -8.67
CA LYS A 62 -18.89 -5.25 -8.97
C LYS A 62 -19.67 -6.11 -7.98
N THR A 63 -20.19 -5.54 -6.89
CA THR A 63 -20.88 -6.30 -5.83
C THR A 63 -22.38 -5.98 -5.71
N ASP A 64 -22.88 -5.01 -6.47
CA ASP A 64 -24.32 -4.75 -6.58
C ASP A 64 -24.90 -5.58 -7.74
N GLY A 65 -25.13 -6.87 -7.46
CA GLY A 65 -25.88 -7.81 -8.28
C GLY A 65 -27.08 -8.34 -7.52
#